data_AF-A0A2K3L702-F1
#
_entry.id   AF-A0A2K3L702-F1
#
_cell.length_a   1.000
_cell.length_b   1.000
_cell.length_c   1.000
_cell.angle_alpha   90.00
_cell.angle_beta   90.00
_cell.angle_gamma   90.00
#
_symmetry.space_group_name_H-M   'P 1'
#
loop_
_entity.id
_entity.type
_entity.pdbx_description
1 polymer ?
#
loop_
_entity_poly.entity_id
_entity_poly.type
_entity_poly.pdbx_seq_one_letter_code
_entity_poly.pdbx_strand_id
1 'polypeptide(L)'
;RSASGNGASEALQSLSVDVGIPHLGFSGCTSIAAWKLQYYQWAMQLFERYNISEGACQFALAALEQVDEALHMEDEMDKDNSINESVTTIKGRLWANVFIFTLDLGRYYDAYCAIISNPDEESKYICLRRFIIVLYEQGAIKILCSNKLPLIGLVEKVEQELAWKAERSDISAKPNLYKLLYAFQLHQHNWRRAANYMYMYSTRLKTEAALKDNQGSSLMLQERLNALSVAVNALHLVHPAYAWIDSLTDQNSLTSECYPSKKAKRTPDEYCK
;
A
#
# COMPACT_ATOMS: atom_id res chain seq x y z
N ARG A 1 44.84 -0.11 -1.32
CA ARG A 1 44.99 -1.57 -1.20
C ARG A 1 43.58 -2.15 -1.19
N SER A 2 43.22 -2.84 -2.26
CA SER A 2 41.86 -3.30 -2.52
C SER A 2 41.45 -4.36 -1.50
N ALA A 3 40.47 -4.02 -0.65
CA ALA A 3 39.79 -4.96 0.25
C ALA A 3 38.62 -5.63 -0.48
N SER A 4 38.91 -6.22 -1.64
CA SER A 4 37.92 -6.92 -2.46
C SER A 4 38.53 -8.26 -2.83
N GLY A 5 37.86 -9.34 -2.42
CA GLY A 5 38.33 -10.69 -2.66
C GLY A 5 37.77 -11.65 -1.61
N ASN A 6 38.61 -12.15 -0.69
CA ASN A 6 38.21 -13.27 0.17
C ASN A 6 38.21 -12.95 1.67
N GLY A 7 39.13 -12.11 2.16
CA GLY A 7 39.24 -11.85 3.60
C GLY A 7 38.09 -11.04 4.22
N ALA A 8 37.35 -10.27 3.41
CA ALA A 8 36.20 -9.50 3.89
C ALA A 8 35.00 -10.41 4.26
N SER A 9 34.81 -11.50 3.51
CA SER A 9 33.78 -12.51 3.79
C SER A 9 34.06 -13.24 5.10
N GLU A 10 35.30 -13.70 5.29
CA GLU A 10 35.74 -14.38 6.51
C GLU A 10 35.66 -13.47 7.75
N ALA A 11 36.05 -12.19 7.62
CA ALA A 11 35.94 -11.21 8.69
C ALA A 11 34.48 -10.96 9.10
N LEU A 12 33.56 -10.84 8.13
CA LEU A 12 32.13 -10.64 8.42
C LEU A 12 31.47 -11.89 9.03
N GLN A 13 31.89 -13.09 8.63
CA GLN A 13 31.41 -14.33 9.26
C GLN A 13 31.84 -14.40 10.74
N SER A 14 33.06 -13.97 11.07
CA SER A 14 33.49 -13.90 12.48
C SER A 14 32.69 -12.88 13.30
N LEU A 15 32.34 -11.73 12.72
CA LEU A 15 31.49 -10.70 13.36
C LEU A 15 30.04 -11.17 13.59
N SER A 16 29.50 -12.01 12.70
CA SER A 16 28.14 -12.57 12.83
C SER A 16 27.98 -13.38 14.12
N VAL A 17 29.03 -14.09 14.54
CA VAL A 17 29.04 -14.97 15.72
C VAL A 17 28.99 -14.14 17.01
N ASP A 18 29.71 -13.02 17.08
CA ASP A 18 29.81 -12.19 18.29
C ASP A 18 28.58 -11.28 18.53
N VAL A 19 27.80 -10.95 17.49
CA VAL A 19 26.67 -10.00 17.57
C VAL A 19 25.30 -10.71 17.65
N GLY A 20 25.28 -12.04 17.75
CA GLY A 20 24.03 -12.83 17.81
C GLY A 20 23.19 -12.68 16.54
N ILE A 21 23.85 -12.62 15.37
CA ILE A 21 23.23 -12.45 14.05
C ILE A 21 23.26 -13.81 13.33
N PRO A 22 22.19 -14.20 12.60
CA PRO A 22 22.19 -15.44 11.83
C PRO A 22 23.37 -15.51 10.85
N HIS A 23 24.01 -16.68 10.79
CA HIS A 23 25.21 -16.97 10.01
C HIS A 23 25.07 -16.45 8.57
N LEU A 24 25.88 -15.47 8.21
CA LEU A 24 25.88 -14.92 6.86
C LEU A 24 26.47 -15.96 5.91
N GLY A 25 25.63 -16.55 5.07
CA GLY A 25 25.97 -17.56 4.07
C GLY A 25 26.82 -17.03 2.91
N PHE A 26 27.81 -16.16 3.18
CA PHE A 26 28.71 -15.58 2.16
C PHE A 26 29.63 -16.61 1.49
N SER A 27 29.64 -17.86 1.99
CA SER A 27 30.42 -18.96 1.42
C SER A 27 29.75 -19.50 0.16
N GLY A 28 29.96 -18.83 -0.97
CA GLY A 28 29.46 -19.29 -2.28
C GLY A 28 29.21 -18.22 -3.34
N CYS A 29 29.50 -16.93 -3.09
CA CYS A 29 29.29 -15.89 -4.10
C CYS A 29 30.17 -16.11 -5.34
N THR A 30 29.54 -16.44 -6.47
CA THR A 30 30.17 -16.67 -7.78
C THR A 30 30.58 -15.36 -8.46
N SER A 31 29.95 -14.23 -8.13
CA SER A 31 30.23 -12.91 -8.71
C SER A 31 30.40 -11.80 -7.66
N ILE A 32 31.15 -10.75 -8.03
CA ILE A 32 31.34 -9.55 -7.19
C ILE A 32 30.00 -8.84 -6.94
N ALA A 33 29.09 -8.82 -7.93
CA ALA A 33 27.77 -8.24 -7.80
C ALA A 33 26.90 -9.02 -6.80
N ALA A 34 26.92 -10.35 -6.84
CA ALA A 34 26.22 -11.19 -5.87
C ALA A 34 26.74 -10.95 -4.43
N TRP A 35 28.06 -10.82 -4.26
CA TRP A 35 28.64 -10.49 -2.96
C TRP A 35 28.21 -9.12 -2.45
N LYS A 36 28.23 -8.09 -3.32
CA LYS A 36 27.76 -6.74 -2.96
C LYS A 36 26.28 -6.73 -2.60
N LEU A 37 25.45 -7.44 -3.36
CA LEU A 37 24.02 -7.58 -3.08
C LEU A 37 23.79 -8.15 -1.68
N GLN A 38 24.45 -9.27 -1.35
CA GLN A 38 24.35 -9.89 -0.03
C GLN A 38 24.85 -8.96 1.09
N TYR A 39 25.96 -8.26 0.86
CA TYR A 39 26.51 -7.31 1.82
C TYR A 39 25.56 -6.13 2.08
N TYR A 40 24.98 -5.54 1.04
CA TYR A 40 24.04 -4.43 1.18
C TYR A 40 22.74 -4.85 1.85
N GLN A 41 22.23 -6.06 1.56
CA GLN A 41 21.07 -6.61 2.28
C GLN A 41 21.36 -6.82 3.77
N TRP A 42 22.55 -7.32 4.12
CA TRP A 42 22.96 -7.44 5.51
C TRP A 42 23.07 -6.08 6.19
N ALA A 43 23.72 -5.11 5.56
CA ALA A 43 23.86 -3.77 6.10
C ALA A 43 22.48 -3.11 6.30
N MET A 44 21.58 -3.25 5.33
CA MET A 44 20.19 -2.79 5.45
C MET A 44 19.52 -3.37 6.72
N GLN A 45 19.57 -4.69 6.92
CA GLN A 45 18.98 -5.35 8.10
C GLN A 45 19.62 -4.91 9.42
N LEU A 46 20.93 -4.68 9.41
CA LEU A 46 21.65 -4.18 10.58
C LEU A 46 21.14 -2.78 10.97
N PHE A 47 21.04 -1.86 10.01
CA PHE A 47 20.55 -0.50 10.26
C PHE A 47 19.06 -0.49 10.66
N GLU A 48 18.25 -1.37 10.07
CA GLU A 48 16.85 -1.59 10.47
C GLU A 48 16.75 -2.03 11.94
N ARG A 49 17.60 -2.97 12.39
CA ARG A 49 17.62 -3.42 13.80
C ARG A 49 17.92 -2.30 14.79
N TYR A 50 18.72 -1.31 14.38
CA TYR A 50 19.01 -0.11 15.18
C TYR A 50 18.03 1.04 14.93
N ASN A 51 16.97 0.82 14.15
CA ASN A 51 15.94 1.80 13.81
C ASN A 51 16.50 3.06 13.10
N ILE A 52 17.55 2.88 12.30
CA ILE A 52 18.17 3.93 11.49
C ILE A 52 17.66 3.80 10.05
N SER A 53 16.42 4.22 9.83
CA SER A 53 15.71 4.04 8.55
C SER A 53 16.42 4.73 7.37
N GLU A 54 17.11 5.86 7.59
CA GLU A 54 17.86 6.54 6.53
C GLU A 54 19.01 5.70 5.99
N GLY A 55 19.82 5.12 6.88
CA GLY A 55 20.92 4.23 6.48
C GLY A 55 20.39 2.94 5.86
N ALA A 56 19.35 2.35 6.44
CA ALA A 56 18.70 1.15 5.89
C ALA A 56 18.18 1.39 4.46
N CYS A 57 17.56 2.55 4.22
CA CYS A 57 17.07 2.94 2.90
C CYS A 57 18.20 3.07 1.87
N GLN A 58 19.34 3.67 2.24
CA GLN A 58 20.49 3.81 1.33
C GLN A 58 21.04 2.44 0.92
N PHE A 59 21.19 1.52 1.88
CA PHE A 59 21.64 0.16 1.59
C PHE A 59 20.62 -0.64 0.78
N ALA A 60 19.31 -0.44 0.99
CA ALA A 60 18.28 -1.07 0.18
C ALA A 60 18.32 -0.61 -1.29
N LEU A 61 18.56 0.69 -1.54
CA LEU A 61 18.74 1.23 -2.89
C LEU A 61 20.04 0.73 -3.54
N ALA A 62 21.15 0.71 -2.79
CA ALA A 62 22.41 0.15 -3.28
C ALA A 62 22.28 -1.35 -3.60
N ALA A 63 21.51 -2.10 -2.81
CA ALA A 63 21.19 -3.50 -3.11
C ALA A 63 20.42 -3.62 -4.43
N LEU A 64 19.39 -2.78 -4.65
CA LEU A 64 18.59 -2.78 -5.89
C LEU A 64 19.44 -2.59 -7.15
N GLU A 65 20.45 -1.72 -7.12
CA GLU A 65 21.38 -1.50 -8.24
C GLU A 65 22.19 -2.75 -8.61
N GLN A 66 22.46 -3.64 -7.65
CA GLN A 66 23.27 -4.84 -7.87
C GLN A 66 22.44 -6.06 -8.29
N VAL A 67 21.11 -6.02 -8.18
CA VAL A 67 20.25 -7.21 -8.41
C VAL A 67 20.37 -7.75 -9.82
N ASP A 68 20.33 -6.88 -10.84
CA ASP A 68 20.38 -7.31 -12.23
C ASP A 68 21.72 -7.95 -12.58
N GLU A 69 22.84 -7.35 -12.17
CA GLU A 69 24.19 -7.87 -12.42
C GLU A 69 24.46 -9.16 -11.64
N ALA A 70 23.90 -9.30 -10.43
CA ALA A 70 24.05 -10.49 -9.61
C ALA A 70 23.34 -11.71 -10.21
N LEU A 71 22.14 -11.53 -10.76
CA LEU A 71 21.27 -12.63 -11.22
C LEU A 71 21.41 -12.94 -12.72
N HIS A 72 21.87 -11.99 -13.54
CA HIS A 72 22.16 -12.24 -14.97
C HIS A 72 23.24 -13.31 -15.21
N MET A 73 24.11 -13.58 -14.24
CA MET A 73 25.18 -14.58 -14.35
C MET A 73 24.72 -16.00 -13.99
N GLU A 74 23.60 -16.16 -13.29
CA GLU A 74 23.08 -17.47 -12.87
C GLU A 74 22.18 -18.10 -13.95
N ASP A 75 21.48 -17.28 -14.74
CA ASP A 75 20.57 -17.74 -15.81
C ASP A 75 21.27 -18.38 -17.03
N GLU A 76 22.57 -18.15 -17.22
CA GLU A 76 23.35 -18.74 -18.34
C GLU A 76 23.86 -20.16 -18.05
N MET A 77 23.87 -20.64 -16.78
CA MET A 77 24.44 -21.95 -16.44
C MET A 77 23.47 -23.00 -15.90
N ASP A 78 22.34 -22.67 -15.27
CA ASP A 78 21.49 -23.69 -14.64
C ASP A 78 20.00 -23.53 -14.94
N LYS A 79 19.50 -24.30 -15.92
CA LYS A 79 18.07 -24.44 -16.25
C LYS A 79 17.31 -25.44 -15.37
N ASP A 80 17.92 -25.97 -14.32
CA ASP A 80 17.33 -27.04 -13.53
C ASP A 80 17.61 -26.83 -12.04
N ASN A 81 16.86 -25.94 -11.39
CA ASN A 81 16.55 -26.04 -9.96
C ASN A 81 15.35 -25.15 -9.56
N SER A 82 14.33 -25.82 -9.00
CA SER A 82 12.98 -25.34 -8.69
C SER A 82 12.88 -24.33 -7.51
N ILE A 83 13.95 -23.65 -7.08
CA ILE A 83 13.94 -22.81 -5.86
C ILE A 83 14.73 -21.49 -6.04
N ASN A 84 15.00 -21.04 -7.27
CA ASN A 84 15.61 -19.72 -7.46
C ASN A 84 14.53 -18.64 -7.38
N GLU A 85 14.61 -17.79 -6.35
CA GLU A 85 13.71 -16.67 -6.17
C GLU A 85 13.85 -15.72 -7.37
N SER A 86 12.76 -15.43 -8.08
CA SER A 86 12.84 -14.62 -9.30
C SER A 86 13.42 -13.23 -9.04
N VAL A 87 14.08 -12.64 -10.05
CA VAL A 87 14.56 -11.24 -10.02
C VAL A 87 13.44 -10.29 -9.56
N THR A 88 12.22 -10.52 -10.05
CA THR A 88 11.02 -9.74 -9.72
C THR A 88 10.69 -9.78 -8.23
N THR A 89 10.73 -10.96 -7.62
CA THR A 89 10.41 -11.15 -6.18
C THR A 89 11.49 -10.55 -5.27
N ILE A 90 12.77 -10.68 -5.65
CA ILE A 90 13.87 -10.04 -4.90
C ILE A 90 13.76 -8.51 -4.98
N LYS A 91 13.60 -7.96 -6.19
CA LYS A 91 13.38 -6.52 -6.38
C LYS A 91 12.12 -6.04 -5.65
N GLY A 92 11.04 -6.82 -5.70
CA GLY A 92 9.78 -6.49 -5.05
C GLY A 92 9.88 -6.41 -3.53
N ARG A 93 10.67 -7.30 -2.92
CA ARG A 93 10.99 -7.25 -1.49
C ARG A 93 11.84 -6.03 -1.13
N LEU A 94 12.88 -5.74 -1.90
CA LEU A 94 13.76 -4.60 -1.63
C LEU A 94 13.01 -3.27 -1.78
N TRP A 95 12.17 -3.11 -2.82
CA TRP A 95 11.31 -1.94 -2.96
C TRP A 95 10.29 -1.80 -1.83
N ALA A 96 9.74 -2.91 -1.32
CA ALA A 96 8.89 -2.87 -0.13
C ALA A 96 9.64 -2.37 1.11
N ASN A 97 10.90 -2.76 1.29
CA ASN A 97 11.74 -2.25 2.38
C ASN A 97 12.05 -0.76 2.21
N VAL A 98 12.42 -0.31 1.00
CA VAL A 98 12.59 1.12 0.69
C VAL A 98 11.31 1.90 1.01
N PHE A 99 10.15 1.36 0.63
CA PHE A 99 8.85 1.94 0.97
C PHE A 99 8.66 2.08 2.48
N ILE A 100 8.93 1.03 3.27
CA ILE A 100 8.80 1.06 4.73
C ILE A 100 9.73 2.13 5.32
N PHE A 101 11.01 2.12 4.96
CA PHE A 101 11.99 3.06 5.51
C PHE A 101 11.70 4.52 5.14
N THR A 102 11.29 4.79 3.91
CA THR A 102 10.90 6.16 3.49
C THR A 102 9.62 6.63 4.18
N LEU A 103 8.68 5.71 4.47
CA LEU A 103 7.48 6.01 5.21
C LEU A 103 7.76 6.31 6.69
N ASP A 104 8.68 5.58 7.32
CA ASP A 104 9.13 5.83 8.70
C ASP A 104 9.82 7.19 8.83
N LEU A 105 10.53 7.63 7.79
CA LEU A 105 11.14 8.96 7.70
C LEU A 105 10.11 10.08 7.40
N GLY A 106 8.83 9.76 7.19
CA GLY A 106 7.79 10.73 6.82
C GLY A 106 7.92 11.28 5.39
N ARG A 107 8.74 10.66 4.54
CA ARG A 107 9.03 11.10 3.17
C ARG A 107 8.00 10.49 2.20
N TYR A 108 6.77 11.00 2.25
CA TYR A 108 5.64 10.40 1.50
C TYR A 108 5.82 10.36 -0.03
N TYR A 109 6.51 11.34 -0.61
CA TYR A 109 6.79 11.35 -2.05
C TYR A 109 7.73 10.20 -2.44
N ASP A 110 8.79 9.98 -1.66
CA ASP A 110 9.75 8.90 -1.90
C ASP A 110 9.11 7.53 -1.64
N ALA A 111 8.23 7.42 -0.63
CA ALA A 111 7.43 6.22 -0.40
C ALA A 111 6.50 5.92 -1.59
N TYR A 112 5.89 6.94 -2.20
CA TYR A 112 5.11 6.78 -3.43
C TYR A 112 5.99 6.34 -4.61
N CYS A 113 7.17 6.94 -4.78
CA CYS A 113 8.14 6.54 -5.79
C CYS A 113 8.56 5.06 -5.63
N ALA A 114 8.74 4.59 -4.39
CA ALA A 114 9.06 3.19 -4.12
C ALA A 114 7.91 2.24 -4.53
N ILE A 115 6.65 2.62 -4.30
CA ILE A 115 5.48 1.82 -4.71
C ILE A 115 5.42 1.67 -6.24
N ILE A 116 5.53 2.79 -6.97
CA ILE A 116 5.44 2.74 -8.45
C ILE A 116 6.61 2.03 -9.10
N SER A 117 7.78 2.04 -8.45
CA SER A 117 9.01 1.40 -8.95
C SER A 117 9.05 -0.10 -8.68
N ASN A 118 8.16 -0.60 -7.82
CA ASN A 118 8.10 -2.02 -7.47
C ASN A 118 7.60 -2.85 -8.69
N PRO A 119 8.40 -3.81 -9.21
CA PRO A 119 7.98 -4.64 -10.33
C PRO A 119 7.03 -5.78 -9.92
N ASP A 120 6.98 -6.13 -8.64
CA ASP A 120 6.06 -7.13 -8.10
C ASP A 120 4.71 -6.47 -7.77
N GLU A 121 3.68 -6.83 -8.54
CA GLU A 121 2.34 -6.29 -8.40
C GLU A 121 1.71 -6.61 -7.04
N GLU A 122 1.91 -7.81 -6.50
CA GLU A 122 1.32 -8.17 -5.20
C GLU A 122 1.93 -7.33 -4.08
N SER A 123 3.26 -7.25 -4.03
CA SER A 123 3.99 -6.41 -3.09
C SER A 123 3.63 -4.94 -3.25
N LYS A 124 3.52 -4.43 -4.48
CA LYS A 124 3.08 -3.06 -4.80
C LYS A 124 1.73 -2.74 -4.17
N TYR A 125 0.73 -3.61 -4.31
CA TYR A 125 -0.60 -3.37 -3.73
C TYR A 125 -0.61 -3.46 -2.21
N ILE A 126 0.20 -4.35 -1.62
CA ILE A 126 0.37 -4.41 -0.16
C ILE A 126 0.96 -3.09 0.36
N CYS A 127 2.01 -2.57 -0.29
CA CYS A 127 2.61 -1.28 0.05
C CYS A 127 1.61 -0.12 -0.14
N LEU A 128 0.86 -0.09 -1.24
CA LEU A 128 -0.17 0.94 -1.49
C LEU A 128 -1.22 0.96 -0.38
N ARG A 129 -1.73 -0.20 0.00
CA ARG A 129 -2.73 -0.32 1.06
C ARG A 129 -2.19 0.18 2.39
N ARG A 130 -0.96 -0.21 2.74
CA ARG A 130 -0.26 0.27 3.93
C ARG A 130 -0.08 1.79 3.90
N PHE A 131 0.30 2.36 2.76
CA PHE A 131 0.47 3.79 2.56
C PHE A 131 -0.81 4.57 2.86
N ILE A 132 -1.95 4.14 2.30
CA ILE A 132 -3.25 4.78 2.54
C ILE A 132 -3.64 4.71 4.02
N ILE A 133 -3.40 3.58 4.68
CA ILE A 133 -3.68 3.41 6.12
C ILE A 133 -2.85 4.40 6.95
N VAL A 134 -1.53 4.46 6.71
CA VAL A 134 -0.63 5.34 7.46
C VAL A 134 -0.95 6.82 7.21
N LEU A 135 -1.22 7.21 5.96
CA LEU A 135 -1.64 8.58 5.64
C LEU A 135 -2.94 8.97 6.35
N TYR A 136 -3.88 8.03 6.49
CA TYR A 136 -5.13 8.27 7.22
C TYR A 136 -4.88 8.44 8.72
N GLU A 137 -4.12 7.54 9.33
CA GLU A 137 -3.78 7.56 10.77
C GLU A 137 -3.00 8.81 11.16
N GLN A 138 -2.09 9.27 10.31
CA GLN A 138 -1.28 10.48 10.52
C GLN A 138 -2.01 11.78 10.11
N GLY A 139 -3.24 11.70 9.60
CA GLY A 139 -3.99 12.87 9.13
C GLY A 139 -3.43 13.54 7.86
N ALA A 140 -2.43 12.92 7.23
CA ALA A 140 -1.77 13.37 6.01
C ALA A 140 -2.52 12.97 4.72
N ILE A 141 -3.70 12.34 4.83
CA ILE A 141 -4.48 11.80 3.71
C ILE A 141 -4.84 12.82 2.62
N LYS A 142 -4.85 14.12 2.96
CA LYS A 142 -5.06 15.22 1.99
C LYS A 142 -3.99 15.25 0.89
N ILE A 143 -2.81 14.68 1.12
CA ILE A 143 -1.73 14.60 0.13
C ILE A 143 -2.19 13.80 -1.11
N LEU A 144 -3.10 12.82 -0.96
CA LEU A 144 -3.68 12.07 -2.08
C LEU A 144 -4.49 12.95 -3.05
N CYS A 145 -5.01 14.09 -2.57
CA CYS A 145 -5.75 15.06 -3.38
C CYS A 145 -4.86 16.22 -3.85
N SER A 146 -3.56 16.19 -3.56
CA SER A 146 -2.64 17.27 -3.94
C SER A 146 -1.91 16.93 -5.23
N ASN A 147 -1.56 17.94 -6.03
CA ASN A 147 -0.74 17.79 -7.24
C ASN A 147 0.69 17.26 -6.96
N LYS A 148 1.04 16.97 -5.70
CA LYS A 148 2.33 16.42 -5.31
C LYS A 148 2.47 14.94 -5.64
N LEU A 149 1.35 14.20 -5.68
CA LEU A 149 1.33 12.77 -6.01
C LEU A 149 0.51 12.56 -7.29
N PRO A 150 1.16 12.31 -8.44
CA PRO A 150 0.44 12.13 -9.70
C PRO A 150 -0.33 10.81 -9.82
N LEU A 151 -0.14 9.86 -8.89
CA LEU A 151 -0.91 8.60 -8.74
C LEU A 151 -1.09 7.80 -10.06
N ILE A 152 -0.15 7.90 -11.00
CA ILE A 152 -0.21 7.26 -12.31
C ILE A 152 -0.42 5.74 -12.14
N GLY A 153 -1.45 5.20 -12.81
CA GLY A 153 -1.77 3.77 -12.78
C GLY A 153 -2.34 3.25 -11.46
N LEU A 154 -2.42 4.07 -10.41
CA LEU A 154 -2.87 3.67 -9.08
C LEU A 154 -4.21 4.29 -8.67
N VAL A 155 -4.74 5.23 -9.45
CA VAL A 155 -5.97 6.00 -9.13
C VAL A 155 -7.13 5.08 -8.76
N GLU A 156 -7.42 4.06 -9.59
CA GLU A 156 -8.54 3.14 -9.36
C GLU A 156 -8.36 2.30 -8.09
N LYS A 157 -7.13 1.86 -7.81
CA LYS A 157 -6.80 1.05 -6.63
C LYS A 157 -6.84 1.88 -5.35
N VAL A 158 -6.37 3.12 -5.40
CA VAL A 158 -6.49 4.08 -4.29
C VAL A 158 -7.95 4.34 -3.98
N GLU A 159 -8.77 4.59 -5.01
CA GLU A 159 -10.21 4.77 -4.87
C GLU A 159 -10.87 3.54 -4.23
N GLN A 160 -10.54 2.34 -4.70
CA GLN A 160 -11.08 1.08 -4.18
C GLN A 160 -10.76 0.89 -2.69
N GLU A 161 -9.51 1.11 -2.29
CA GLU A 161 -9.10 0.99 -0.87
C GLU A 161 -9.76 2.06 0.00
N LEU A 162 -9.88 3.31 -0.50
CA LEU A 162 -10.57 4.37 0.22
C LEU A 162 -12.06 4.09 0.37
N ALA A 163 -12.74 3.61 -0.68
CA ALA A 163 -14.15 3.23 -0.65
C ALA A 163 -14.40 2.08 0.33
N TRP A 164 -13.57 1.03 0.26
CA TRP A 164 -13.66 -0.11 1.17
C TRP A 164 -13.44 0.30 2.64
N LYS A 165 -12.47 1.20 2.89
CA LYS A 165 -12.25 1.75 4.22
C LYS A 165 -13.44 2.63 4.65
N ALA A 166 -14.05 3.40 3.75
CA ALA A 166 -15.19 4.26 4.03
C ALA A 166 -16.42 3.44 4.46
N GLU A 167 -16.72 2.33 3.78
CA GLU A 167 -17.84 1.42 4.10
C GLU A 167 -17.74 0.80 5.49
N ARG A 168 -16.52 0.57 5.98
CA ARG A 168 -16.26 -0.11 7.26
C ARG A 168 -15.98 0.84 8.42
N SER A 169 -15.56 2.06 8.12
CA SER A 169 -15.29 3.08 9.13
C SER A 169 -16.59 3.71 9.61
N ASP A 170 -16.61 4.17 10.86
CA ASP A 170 -17.74 4.95 11.39
C ASP A 170 -17.93 6.25 10.58
N ILE A 171 -19.18 6.65 10.35
CA ILE A 171 -19.52 7.88 9.63
C ILE A 171 -19.05 9.12 10.41
N SER A 172 -19.02 9.01 11.74
CA SER A 172 -18.57 10.09 12.62
C SER A 172 -17.05 10.25 12.66
N ALA A 173 -16.29 9.30 12.10
CA ALA A 173 -14.84 9.33 12.10
C ALA A 173 -14.28 10.53 11.33
N LYS A 174 -13.27 11.18 11.92
CA LYS A 174 -12.54 12.29 11.29
C LYS A 174 -11.16 11.80 10.85
N PRO A 175 -10.72 12.10 9.62
CA PRO A 175 -11.46 12.77 8.54
C PRO A 175 -12.53 11.87 7.90
N ASN A 176 -13.64 12.47 7.46
CA ASN A 176 -14.72 11.72 6.80
C ASN A 176 -14.25 11.22 5.42
N LEU A 177 -14.19 9.91 5.26
CA LEU A 177 -13.67 9.25 4.06
C LEU A 177 -14.53 9.48 2.81
N TYR A 178 -15.85 9.65 2.93
CA TYR A 178 -16.69 9.96 1.78
C TYR A 178 -16.43 11.38 1.26
N LYS A 179 -16.26 12.36 2.16
CA LYS A 179 -15.88 13.73 1.79
C LYS A 179 -14.51 13.77 1.12
N LEU A 180 -13.58 12.94 1.59
CA LEU A 180 -12.27 12.77 0.96
C LEU A 180 -12.38 12.13 -0.43
N LEU A 181 -13.13 11.03 -0.58
CA LEU A 181 -13.38 10.37 -1.86
C LEU A 181 -14.00 11.33 -2.89
N TYR A 182 -14.94 12.16 -2.46
CA TYR A 182 -15.49 13.22 -3.28
C TYR A 182 -14.40 14.19 -3.75
N ALA A 183 -13.61 14.75 -2.84
CA ALA A 183 -12.52 15.66 -3.19
C ALA A 183 -11.52 14.99 -4.16
N PHE A 184 -11.18 13.74 -3.91
CA PHE A 184 -10.31 12.94 -4.76
C PHE A 184 -10.86 12.81 -6.19
N GLN A 185 -12.14 12.46 -6.35
CA GLN A 185 -12.77 12.34 -7.67
C GLN A 185 -12.95 13.68 -8.39
N LEU A 186 -13.19 14.79 -7.65
CA LEU A 186 -13.20 16.13 -8.24
C LEU A 186 -11.84 16.49 -8.83
N HIS A 187 -10.75 16.18 -8.11
CA HIS A 187 -9.38 16.43 -8.59
C HIS A 187 -9.05 15.62 -9.85
N GLN A 188 -9.63 14.43 -10.01
CA GLN A 188 -9.49 13.60 -11.20
C GLN A 188 -10.48 13.95 -12.32
N HIS A 189 -11.28 15.02 -12.16
CA HIS A 189 -12.34 15.44 -13.09
C HIS A 189 -13.44 14.38 -13.34
N ASN A 190 -13.59 13.43 -12.43
CA ASN A 190 -14.61 12.38 -12.49
C ASN A 190 -15.86 12.78 -11.70
N TRP A 191 -16.59 13.78 -12.21
CA TRP A 191 -17.74 14.38 -11.51
C TRP A 191 -18.88 13.37 -11.23
N ARG A 192 -19.09 12.38 -12.12
CA ARG A 192 -20.08 11.30 -11.93
C ARG A 192 -19.76 10.43 -10.71
N ARG A 193 -18.50 10.00 -10.57
CA ARG A 193 -18.06 9.18 -9.42
C ARG A 193 -18.09 10.00 -8.13
N ALA A 194 -17.72 11.29 -8.20
CA ALA A 194 -17.83 12.20 -7.07
C ALA A 194 -19.28 12.32 -6.54
N ALA A 195 -20.24 12.48 -7.45
CA ALA A 195 -21.67 12.53 -7.10
C ALA A 195 -22.14 11.22 -6.43
N ASN A 196 -21.72 10.07 -6.96
CA ASN A 196 -22.05 8.76 -6.40
C ASN A 196 -21.59 8.64 -4.93
N TYR A 197 -20.34 9.00 -4.61
CA TYR A 197 -19.84 8.90 -3.23
C TYR A 197 -20.59 9.80 -2.25
N MET A 198 -21.02 10.99 -2.68
CA MET A 198 -21.85 11.87 -1.84
C MET A 198 -23.27 11.33 -1.67
N TYR A 199 -23.82 10.68 -2.70
CA TYR A 199 -25.10 9.97 -2.58
C TYR A 199 -25.01 8.78 -1.62
N MET A 200 -23.95 7.96 -1.70
CA MET A 200 -23.67 6.86 -0.76
C MET A 200 -23.59 7.39 0.68
N TYR A 201 -22.85 8.48 0.88
CA TYR A 201 -22.75 9.15 2.18
C TYR A 201 -24.12 9.56 2.73
N SER A 202 -24.97 10.18 1.90
CA SER A 202 -26.32 10.59 2.28
C SER A 202 -27.23 9.40 2.67
N THR A 203 -27.08 8.27 1.97
CA THR A 203 -27.83 7.03 2.23
C THR A 203 -27.39 6.42 3.56
N ARG A 204 -26.08 6.41 3.81
CA ARG A 204 -25.52 5.89 5.05
C ARG A 204 -25.88 6.75 6.27
N LEU A 205 -25.90 8.07 6.11
CA LEU A 205 -26.43 8.99 7.13
C LEU A 205 -27.91 8.71 7.44
N LYS A 206 -28.73 8.41 6.43
CA LYS A 206 -30.14 8.03 6.62
C LYS A 206 -30.28 6.77 7.46
N THR A 207 -29.48 5.74 7.19
CA THR A 207 -29.53 4.47 7.94
C THR A 207 -29.09 4.65 9.39
N GLU A 208 -28.10 5.50 9.64
CA GLU A 208 -27.62 5.73 11.01
C GLU A 208 -28.55 6.65 11.82
N ALA A 209 -29.16 7.65 11.17
CA ALA A 209 -30.16 8.51 11.80
C ALA A 209 -31.43 7.73 12.22
N ALA A 210 -31.78 6.65 11.52
CA ALA A 210 -32.89 5.77 11.92
C ALA A 210 -32.62 4.99 13.22
N LEU A 211 -31.37 4.91 13.66
CA LEU A 211 -30.94 4.16 14.85
C LEU A 211 -30.69 5.04 16.08
N LYS A 212 -30.68 6.38 15.94
CA LYS A 212 -30.29 7.33 16.99
C LYS A 212 -31.45 8.23 17.43
N ASP A 213 -31.47 8.60 18.72
CA ASP A 213 -32.51 9.44 19.33
C ASP A 213 -32.58 10.88 18.78
N ASN A 214 -33.75 11.51 18.95
CA ASN A 214 -34.24 12.73 18.29
C ASN A 214 -33.29 13.95 18.27
N GLN A 215 -32.36 14.11 19.22
CA GLN A 215 -31.47 15.29 19.26
C GLN A 215 -30.34 15.26 18.22
N GLY A 216 -29.81 14.07 17.88
CA GLY A 216 -28.80 13.92 16.81
C GLY A 216 -29.41 13.99 15.40
N SER A 217 -30.73 13.83 15.30
CA SER A 217 -31.46 13.71 14.04
C SER A 217 -31.43 14.99 13.20
N SER A 218 -31.50 16.18 13.81
CA SER A 218 -31.52 17.45 13.08
C SER A 218 -30.17 17.76 12.39
N LEU A 219 -29.05 17.57 13.09
CA LEU A 219 -27.71 17.76 12.51
C LEU A 219 -27.41 16.73 11.42
N MET A 220 -27.79 15.47 11.62
CA MET A 220 -27.62 14.43 10.59
C MET A 220 -28.51 14.67 9.38
N LEU A 221 -29.73 15.20 9.58
CA LEU A 221 -30.61 15.61 8.49
C LEU A 221 -29.98 16.76 7.69
N GLN A 222 -29.42 17.78 8.36
CA GLN A 222 -28.74 18.88 7.68
C GLN A 222 -27.52 18.38 6.89
N GLU A 223 -26.67 17.54 7.48
CA GLU A 223 -25.53 16.94 6.78
C GLU A 223 -25.96 16.10 5.58
N ARG A 224 -27.09 15.37 5.70
CA ARG A 224 -27.65 14.60 4.59
C ARG A 224 -28.15 15.49 3.47
N LEU A 225 -28.85 16.59 3.78
CA LEU A 225 -29.29 17.57 2.79
C LEU A 225 -28.09 18.21 2.08
N ASN A 226 -27.04 18.55 2.83
CA ASN A 226 -25.79 19.05 2.26
C ASN A 226 -25.12 18.01 1.35
N ALA A 227 -25.10 16.73 1.73
CA ALA A 227 -24.53 15.67 0.89
C ALA A 227 -25.31 15.52 -0.43
N LEU A 228 -26.65 15.56 -0.38
CA LEU A 228 -27.49 15.48 -1.57
C LEU A 228 -27.32 16.71 -2.47
N SER A 229 -27.25 17.92 -1.90
CA SER A 229 -27.03 19.13 -2.70
C SER A 229 -25.66 19.11 -3.40
N VAL A 230 -24.62 18.64 -2.71
CA VAL A 230 -23.28 18.44 -3.31
C VAL A 230 -23.32 17.40 -4.43
N ALA A 231 -24.03 16.27 -4.24
CA ALA A 231 -24.17 15.25 -5.27
C ALA A 231 -24.89 15.81 -6.52
N VAL A 232 -25.97 16.54 -6.33
CA VAL A 232 -26.71 17.22 -7.41
C VAL A 232 -25.82 18.23 -8.12
N ASN A 233 -25.07 19.05 -7.38
CA ASN A 233 -24.13 20.02 -7.98
C ASN A 233 -23.05 19.34 -8.81
N ALA A 234 -22.51 18.21 -8.35
CA ALA A 234 -21.53 17.43 -9.10
C ALA A 234 -22.13 16.81 -10.38
N LEU A 235 -23.39 16.36 -10.36
CA LEU A 235 -24.08 15.88 -11.57
C LEU A 235 -24.32 16.99 -12.60
N HIS A 236 -24.56 18.22 -12.18
CA HIS A 236 -24.71 19.36 -13.11
C HIS A 236 -23.42 19.67 -13.90
N LEU A 237 -22.26 19.22 -13.40
CA LEU A 237 -20.99 19.33 -14.13
C LEU A 237 -20.81 18.22 -15.18
N VAL A 238 -21.63 17.17 -15.14
CA VAL A 238 -21.63 16.09 -16.12
C VAL A 238 -22.57 16.46 -17.27
N HIS A 239 -22.25 15.99 -18.48
CA HIS A 239 -23.16 16.12 -19.61
C HIS A 239 -24.53 15.49 -19.29
N PRO A 240 -25.68 16.15 -19.58
CA PRO A 240 -27.00 15.71 -19.13
C PRO A 240 -27.36 14.26 -19.48
N ALA A 241 -26.88 13.74 -20.63
CA ALA A 241 -27.11 12.37 -21.05
C ALA A 241 -26.45 11.31 -20.13
N TYR A 242 -25.43 11.69 -19.36
CA TYR A 242 -24.67 10.79 -18.47
C TYR A 242 -24.82 11.16 -16.98
N ALA A 243 -25.74 12.08 -16.65
CA ALA A 243 -25.97 12.59 -15.31
C ALA A 243 -26.89 11.65 -14.50
N TRP A 244 -26.44 10.42 -14.28
CA TRP A 244 -27.16 9.39 -13.52
C TRP A 244 -26.24 8.74 -12.48
N ILE A 245 -26.85 8.18 -11.42
CA ILE A 245 -26.14 7.53 -10.30
C ILE A 245 -26.47 6.04 -10.32
N ASP A 246 -25.46 5.19 -10.15
CA ASP A 246 -25.62 3.75 -10.02
C ASP A 246 -26.41 3.40 -8.75
N SER A 247 -27.31 2.42 -8.84
CA SER A 247 -28.02 1.95 -7.65
C SER A 247 -27.05 1.25 -6.69
N LEU A 248 -27.18 1.49 -5.38
CA LEU A 248 -26.27 0.95 -4.36
C LEU A 248 -26.17 -0.60 -4.40
N THR A 249 -27.19 -1.27 -4.93
CA THR A 249 -27.29 -2.72 -5.06
C THR A 249 -26.28 -3.29 -6.05
N ASP A 250 -25.94 -2.54 -7.10
CA ASP A 250 -25.05 -3.00 -8.19
C ASP A 250 -23.55 -2.79 -7.88
N GLN A 251 -23.21 -2.00 -6.86
CA GLN A 251 -21.80 -1.74 -6.49
C GLN A 251 -21.24 -2.74 -5.47
N ASN A 252 -22.10 -3.30 -4.60
CA ASN A 252 -21.68 -4.33 -3.63
C ASN A 252 -21.21 -5.63 -4.31
N SER A 253 -21.70 -5.93 -5.51
CA SER A 253 -21.23 -7.05 -6.32
C SER A 253 -19.82 -6.79 -6.88
N LEU A 254 -19.53 -5.59 -7.36
CA LEU A 254 -18.23 -5.21 -7.92
C LEU A 254 -17.11 -5.12 -6.86
N THR A 255 -17.43 -4.69 -5.64
CA THR A 255 -16.46 -4.64 -4.53
C THR A 255 -16.23 -5.99 -3.86
N SER A 256 -17.20 -6.91 -3.95
CA SER A 256 -17.12 -8.25 -3.37
C SER A 256 -16.19 -9.21 -4.11
N GLU A 257 -16.00 -9.05 -5.43
CA GLU A 257 -15.24 -10.01 -6.23
C GLU A 257 -13.71 -9.87 -6.08
N CYS A 258 -13.22 -8.74 -5.57
CA CYS A 258 -11.80 -8.41 -5.66
C CYS A 258 -10.93 -8.80 -4.44
N TYR A 259 -11.49 -9.42 -3.39
CA TYR A 259 -10.71 -9.89 -2.24
C TYR A 259 -11.30 -11.16 -1.60
N PRO A 260 -10.47 -12.16 -1.26
CA PRO A 260 -10.94 -13.35 -0.55
C PRO A 260 -11.37 -12.95 0.87
N SER A 261 -12.67 -12.98 1.14
CA SER A 261 -13.16 -12.92 2.52
C SER A 261 -12.62 -14.15 3.25
N LYS A 262 -11.73 -13.97 4.24
CA LYS A 262 -11.41 -15.01 5.21
C LYS A 262 -12.67 -15.28 6.03
N LYS A 263 -13.57 -16.12 5.52
CA LYS A 263 -14.63 -16.71 6.33
C LYS A 263 -13.93 -17.62 7.33
N ALA A 264 -14.00 -17.28 8.61
CA ALA A 264 -13.54 -18.16 9.67
C ALA A 264 -14.23 -19.51 9.49
N LYS A 265 -13.43 -20.56 9.28
CA LYS A 265 -13.88 -21.94 9.20
C LYS A 265 -14.48 -22.26 10.57
N ARG A 266 -15.81 -22.18 10.70
CA ARG A 266 -16.49 -22.69 11.90
C ARG A 266 -16.22 -24.19 11.92
N THR A 267 -15.42 -24.64 12.88
CA THR A 267 -15.34 -26.05 13.25
C THR A 267 -16.72 -26.44 13.77
N PRO A 268 -17.36 -27.51 13.24
CA PRO A 268 -18.57 -28.03 13.84
C PRO A 268 -18.20 -28.60 15.23
N ASP A 269 -18.93 -28.15 16.25
CA ASP A 269 -18.88 -28.70 17.60
C ASP A 269 -19.17 -30.20 17.55
N GLU A 270 -18.20 -31.01 17.98
CA GLU A 270 -18.41 -32.42 18.29
C GLU A 270 -19.20 -32.54 19.60
N TYR A 271 -20.51 -32.74 19.49
CA TYR A 271 -21.30 -33.40 20.52
C TYR A 271 -22.24 -34.43 19.88
N CYS A 272 -21.85 -35.71 19.93
CA CYS A 272 -22.70 -36.84 20.28
C CYS A 272 -21.97 -38.18 20.04
N LYS A 273 -21.34 -38.73 21.09
CA LYS A 273 -21.75 -39.99 21.74
C LYS A 273 -20.87 -40.27 22.96
#